data_AF-A0A4U7ER53-F1
#
_entry.id   AF-A0A4U7ER53-F1
#
_cell.length_a   1.000
_cell.length_b   1.000
_cell.length_c   1.000
_cell.angle_alpha   90.00
_cell.angle_beta   90.00
_cell.angle_gamma   90.00
#
_symmetry.space_group_name_H-M   'P 1'
#
loop_
_entity.id
_entity.type
_entity.pdbx_description
1 polymer ?
#
loop_
_entity_poly.entity_id
_entity_poly.type
_entity_poly.pdbx_seq_one_letter_code
_entity_poly.pdbx_strand_id
1 'polypeptide(L)'
;MADDPAIEILDATYRALCEHGYANLTLQDIAAEAATSKSSIHYHYDSKDQLFVAFLDDLYDRFTDRVDSPEGDTPYEQLTGLLQVLLTTGAEPPLREFRTAMLELKAQAPYNSILQERLTDFDEFLIERLREILAAGVDDGEFDDDIEPARDAEYLATTITGAHTRHVAINHSSDQLYDTMTRYIKRHLLADEQPEVAQ
;
A
#
# COMPACT_ATOMS: atom_id res chain seq x y z
N MET A 1 -5.06 21.57 18.34
CA MET A 1 -3.60 21.43 18.12
C MET A 1 -3.26 22.40 17.01
N ALA A 2 -2.19 23.19 17.11
CA ALA A 2 -1.82 24.03 15.98
C ALA A 2 -1.40 23.09 14.85
N ASP A 3 -2.11 23.13 13.72
CA ASP A 3 -1.74 22.37 12.52
C ASP A 3 -0.29 22.72 12.17
N ASP A 4 0.56 21.70 12.08
CA ASP A 4 1.92 21.90 11.58
C ASP A 4 1.79 22.31 10.10
N PRO A 5 2.19 23.53 9.71
CA PRO A 5 2.04 23.98 8.34
C PRO A 5 2.73 23.05 7.33
N ALA A 6 3.76 22.31 7.75
CA ALA A 6 4.40 21.31 6.90
C ALA A 6 3.47 20.13 6.59
N ILE A 7 2.73 19.62 7.59
CA ILE A 7 1.75 18.53 7.42
C ILE A 7 0.59 18.98 6.54
N GLU A 8 0.06 20.19 6.76
CA GLU A 8 -1.02 20.73 5.94
C GLU A 8 -0.62 20.86 4.46
N ILE A 9 0.65 21.20 4.17
CA ILE A 9 1.17 21.22 2.81
C ILE A 9 1.24 19.81 2.21
N LEU A 10 1.61 18.77 2.97
CA LEU A 10 1.65 17.39 2.46
C LEU A 10 0.24 16.85 2.20
N ASP A 11 -0.70 17.11 3.11
CA ASP A 11 -2.12 16.79 2.94
C ASP A 11 -2.75 17.51 1.73
N ALA A 12 -2.41 18.78 1.53
CA ALA A 12 -2.82 19.51 0.34
C ALA A 12 -2.17 18.98 -0.94
N THR A 13 -0.90 18.56 -0.86
CA THR A 13 -0.20 17.90 -1.98
C THR A 13 -0.91 16.61 -2.36
N TYR A 14 -1.34 15.83 -1.38
CA TYR A 14 -2.17 14.64 -1.60
C TYR A 14 -3.44 14.98 -2.37
N ARG A 15 -4.25 15.92 -1.87
CA ARG A 15 -5.54 16.28 -2.49
C ARG A 15 -5.36 16.84 -3.91
N ALA A 16 -4.40 17.75 -4.09
CA ALA A 16 -4.10 18.32 -5.40
C ALA A 16 -3.58 17.27 -6.40
N LEU A 17 -2.81 16.27 -5.93
CA LEU A 17 -2.40 15.14 -6.75
C LEU A 17 -3.59 14.29 -7.19
N CYS A 18 -4.53 14.04 -6.29
CA CYS A 18 -5.75 13.26 -6.56
C CYS A 18 -6.67 13.98 -7.56
N GLU A 19 -6.72 15.32 -7.53
CA GLU A 19 -7.55 16.11 -8.44
C GLU A 19 -6.90 16.32 -9.82
N HIS A 20 -5.61 16.64 -9.88
CA HIS A 20 -4.94 17.08 -11.11
C HIS A 20 -4.09 16.00 -11.78
N GLY A 21 -3.74 14.94 -11.05
CA GLY A 21 -2.71 13.97 -11.44
C GLY A 21 -1.30 14.56 -11.39
N TYR A 22 -0.30 13.69 -11.27
CA TYR A 22 1.12 14.01 -11.14
C TYR A 22 1.63 14.89 -12.27
N ALA A 23 1.22 14.58 -13.50
CA ALA A 23 1.72 15.25 -14.71
C ALA A 23 1.34 16.73 -14.78
N ASN A 24 0.16 17.11 -14.28
CA ASN A 24 -0.33 18.48 -14.33
C ASN A 24 -0.17 19.23 -12.99
N LEU A 25 0.21 18.54 -11.92
CA LEU A 25 0.32 19.13 -10.59
C LEU A 25 1.40 20.22 -10.53
N THR A 26 1.00 21.43 -10.11
CA THR A 26 1.92 22.56 -9.92
C THR A 26 1.98 23.00 -8.45
N LEU A 27 3.05 23.71 -8.07
CA LEU A 27 3.13 24.38 -6.76
C LEU A 27 2.02 25.43 -6.57
N GLN A 28 1.37 25.91 -7.65
CA GLN A 28 0.24 26.82 -7.53
C GLN A 28 -1.00 26.10 -7.03
N ASP A 29 -1.24 24.90 -7.54
CA ASP A 29 -2.40 24.09 -7.18
C ASP A 29 -2.28 23.65 -5.72
N ILE A 30 -1.09 23.21 -5.31
CA ILE A 30 -0.80 22.86 -3.91
C ILE A 30 -0.97 24.07 -2.99
N ALA A 31 -0.49 25.26 -3.39
CA ALA A 31 -0.66 26.47 -2.58
C ALA A 31 -2.14 26.86 -2.44
N ALA A 32 -2.93 26.70 -3.50
CA ALA A 32 -4.36 26.95 -3.45
C ALA A 32 -5.07 25.96 -2.50
N GLU A 33 -4.71 24.68 -2.58
CA GLU A 33 -5.28 23.60 -1.76
C GLU A 33 -4.89 23.70 -0.27
N ALA A 34 -3.69 24.19 0.02
CA ALA A 34 -3.21 24.46 1.38
C ALA A 34 -3.61 25.85 1.91
N ALA A 35 -4.44 26.59 1.17
CA ALA A 35 -4.82 27.97 1.49
C ALA A 35 -3.63 28.89 1.86
N THR A 36 -2.49 28.69 1.19
CA THR A 36 -1.21 29.35 1.49
C THR A 36 -0.58 29.97 0.23
N SER A 37 0.65 30.48 0.34
CA SER A 37 1.40 31.03 -0.78
C SER A 37 2.52 30.09 -1.25
N LYS A 38 2.93 30.19 -2.53
CA LYS A 38 4.13 29.50 -3.03
C LYS A 38 5.38 29.84 -2.21
N SER A 39 5.49 31.09 -1.74
CA SER A 39 6.61 31.53 -0.91
C SER A 39 6.60 30.83 0.45
N SER A 40 5.42 30.55 1.02
CA SER A 40 5.28 29.77 2.24
C SER A 40 5.69 28.31 2.01
N ILE A 41 5.29 27.70 0.90
CA ILE A 41 5.75 26.35 0.54
C ILE A 41 7.27 26.32 0.38
N HIS A 42 7.85 27.31 -0.30
CA HIS A 42 9.31 27.42 -0.45
C HIS A 42 10.07 27.62 0.86
N TYR A 43 9.41 28.16 1.89
CA TYR A 43 10.01 28.25 3.23
C TYR A 43 10.17 26.88 3.89
N HIS A 44 9.28 25.93 3.59
CA HIS A 44 9.33 24.55 4.10
C HIS A 44 10.10 23.59 3.18
N TYR A 45 10.02 23.81 1.86
CA TYR A 45 10.58 22.92 0.85
C TYR A 45 11.26 23.74 -0.27
N ASP A 46 12.58 23.63 -0.40
CA ASP A 46 13.35 24.49 -1.31
C ASP A 46 12.98 24.27 -2.79
N SER A 47 12.49 23.08 -3.13
CA SER A 47 12.10 22.71 -4.49
C SER A 47 10.83 21.85 -4.52
N LYS A 48 10.21 21.77 -5.71
CA LYS A 48 9.13 20.81 -5.96
C LYS A 48 9.61 19.39 -5.67
N ASP A 49 10.82 19.02 -6.07
CA ASP A 49 11.36 17.68 -5.83
C ASP A 49 11.49 17.36 -4.34
N GLN A 50 11.96 18.31 -3.51
CA GLN A 50 12.02 18.12 -2.05
C GLN A 50 10.63 17.96 -1.43
N LEU A 51 9.64 18.74 -1.88
CA LEU A 51 8.25 18.58 -1.44
C LEU A 51 7.73 17.18 -1.80
N PHE A 52 8.01 16.69 -3.01
CA PHE A 52 7.58 15.37 -3.43
C PHE A 52 8.27 14.24 -2.67
N VAL A 53 9.55 14.40 -2.30
CA VAL A 53 10.24 13.45 -1.42
C VAL A 53 9.53 13.38 -0.07
N ALA A 54 9.34 14.53 0.59
CA ALA A 54 8.66 14.58 1.89
C ALA A 54 7.22 14.04 1.82
N PHE A 55 6.52 14.30 0.72
CA PHE A 55 5.21 13.74 0.45
C PHE A 55 5.22 12.21 0.31
N LEU A 56 6.23 11.64 -0.35
CA LEU A 56 6.36 10.18 -0.46
C LEU A 56 6.75 9.54 0.87
N ASP A 57 7.56 10.22 1.68
CA ASP A 57 7.89 9.79 3.03
C ASP A 57 6.62 9.76 3.90
N ASP A 58 5.77 10.79 3.84
CA ASP A 58 4.45 10.78 4.53
C ASP A 58 3.52 9.68 4.03
N LEU A 59 3.46 9.47 2.70
CA LEU A 59 2.70 8.36 2.14
C LEU A 59 3.23 7.00 2.59
N TYR A 60 4.54 6.88 2.77
CA TYR A 60 5.18 5.66 3.22
C TYR A 60 4.80 5.38 4.66
N ASP A 61 4.93 6.36 5.55
CA ASP A 61 4.55 6.23 6.96
C ASP A 61 3.07 5.84 7.11
N ARG A 62 2.17 6.48 6.34
CA ARG A 62 0.74 6.14 6.35
C ARG A 62 0.46 4.74 5.82
N PHE A 63 1.26 4.27 4.86
CA PHE A 63 1.15 2.92 4.30
C PHE A 63 1.65 1.87 5.28
N THR A 64 2.81 2.08 5.89
CA THR A 64 3.38 1.17 6.87
C THR A 64 2.49 1.07 8.09
N ASP A 65 2.01 2.19 8.65
CA ASP A 65 1.03 2.20 9.76
C ASP A 65 -0.21 1.33 9.46
N ARG A 66 -0.64 1.31 8.20
CA ARG A 66 -1.81 0.54 7.76
C ARG A 66 -1.51 -0.96 7.59
N VAL A 67 -0.29 -1.31 7.22
CA VAL A 67 0.12 -2.69 6.87
C VAL A 67 0.80 -3.41 8.03
N ASP A 68 1.43 -2.68 8.95
CA ASP A 68 2.23 -3.24 10.05
C ASP A 68 1.39 -3.90 11.14
N SER A 69 0.14 -3.45 11.31
CA SER A 69 -0.79 -3.93 12.35
C SER A 69 -2.05 -4.58 11.77
N PRO A 70 -1.94 -5.73 11.06
CA PRO A 70 -3.12 -6.45 10.61
C PRO A 70 -3.92 -6.98 11.79
N GLU A 71 -5.24 -6.82 11.75
CA GLU A 71 -6.15 -7.38 12.75
C GLU A 71 -6.11 -8.92 12.71
N GLY A 72 -6.10 -9.57 13.88
CA GLY A 72 -6.15 -11.03 14.00
C GLY A 72 -5.22 -11.60 15.07
N ASP A 73 -5.66 -12.66 15.72
CA ASP A 73 -4.90 -13.37 16.76
C ASP A 73 -4.04 -14.50 16.16
N THR A 74 -4.40 -15.02 14.97
CA THR A 74 -3.64 -16.05 14.25
C THR A 74 -2.99 -15.52 12.95
N PRO A 75 -1.88 -16.11 12.47
CA PRO A 75 -1.32 -15.81 11.16
C PRO A 75 -2.33 -15.85 10.01
N TYR A 76 -3.27 -16.79 10.01
CA TYR A 76 -4.36 -16.83 9.03
C TYR A 76 -5.27 -15.59 9.12
N GLU A 77 -5.69 -15.20 10.33
CA GLU A 77 -6.51 -14.01 10.54
C GLU A 77 -5.77 -12.75 10.10
N GLN A 78 -4.50 -12.60 10.49
CA GLN A 78 -3.65 -11.48 10.09
C GLN A 78 -3.49 -11.39 8.57
N LEU A 79 -3.26 -12.51 7.88
CA LEU A 79 -3.13 -12.54 6.43
C LEU A 79 -4.43 -12.09 5.75
N THR A 80 -5.57 -12.61 6.19
CA THR A 80 -6.87 -12.24 5.60
C THR A 80 -7.28 -10.81 5.93
N GLY A 81 -7.00 -10.31 7.13
CA GLY A 81 -7.19 -8.92 7.52
C GLY A 81 -6.34 -7.97 6.67
N LEU A 82 -5.07 -8.31 6.44
CA LEU A 82 -4.20 -7.55 5.55
C LEU A 82 -4.74 -7.52 4.12
N LEU A 83 -5.15 -8.67 3.56
CA LEU A 83 -5.75 -8.73 2.23
C LEU A 83 -7.05 -7.93 2.14
N GLN A 84 -7.84 -7.89 3.21
CA GLN A 84 -9.07 -7.10 3.27
C GLN A 84 -8.74 -5.61 3.13
N VAL A 85 -7.77 -5.11 3.91
CA VAL A 85 -7.28 -3.73 3.85
C VAL A 85 -6.75 -3.39 2.46
N LEU A 86 -5.98 -4.30 1.84
CA LEU A 86 -5.32 -4.04 0.56
C LEU A 86 -6.26 -4.16 -0.65
N LEU A 87 -7.24 -5.07 -0.64
CA LEU A 87 -7.96 -5.48 -1.85
C LEU A 87 -9.44 -5.12 -1.88
N THR A 88 -10.10 -4.85 -0.75
CA THR A 88 -11.54 -4.53 -0.82
C THR A 88 -11.76 -3.15 -1.44
N THR A 89 -12.68 -3.09 -2.40
CA THR A 89 -12.90 -1.92 -3.27
C THR A 89 -14.04 -1.01 -2.81
N GLY A 90 -14.78 -1.39 -1.76
CA GLY A 90 -15.72 -0.51 -1.05
C GLY A 90 -15.05 0.60 -0.24
N ALA A 91 -13.73 0.62 -0.26
CA ALA A 91 -12.84 1.65 0.23
C ALA A 91 -13.30 3.05 -0.19
N GLU A 92 -13.42 3.94 0.79
CA GLU A 92 -13.80 5.35 0.63
C GLU A 92 -13.04 6.02 -0.53
N PRO A 93 -13.58 7.09 -1.16
CA PRO A 93 -12.92 7.83 -2.25
C PRO A 93 -11.39 8.05 -2.08
N PRO A 94 -10.87 8.33 -0.86
CA PRO A 94 -9.44 8.45 -0.61
C PRO A 94 -8.57 7.29 -1.10
N LEU A 95 -9.02 6.03 -1.03
CA LEU A 95 -8.19 4.86 -1.37
C LEU A 95 -8.08 4.61 -2.89
N ARG A 96 -9.11 4.96 -3.66
CA ARG A 96 -9.05 4.92 -5.13
C ARG A 96 -8.10 5.99 -5.67
N GLU A 97 -8.19 7.17 -5.07
CA GLU A 97 -7.33 8.30 -5.40
C GLU A 97 -5.86 7.98 -5.09
N PHE A 98 -5.58 7.40 -3.91
CA PHE A 98 -4.25 6.87 -3.55
C PHE A 98 -3.70 5.90 -4.61
N ARG A 99 -4.49 4.90 -5.02
CA ARG A 99 -4.07 3.91 -6.04
C ARG A 99 -3.79 4.58 -7.39
N THR A 100 -4.55 5.61 -7.74
CA THR A 100 -4.33 6.39 -8.98
C THR A 100 -3.01 7.16 -8.91
N ALA A 101 -2.77 7.88 -7.81
CA ALA A 101 -1.52 8.57 -7.55
C ALA A 101 -0.32 7.61 -7.62
N MET A 102 -0.42 6.44 -6.98
CA MET A 102 0.63 5.42 -7.01
C MET A 102 0.90 4.88 -8.42
N LEU A 103 -0.13 4.68 -9.25
CA LEU A 103 0.05 4.27 -10.64
C LEU A 103 0.82 5.32 -11.45
N GLU A 104 0.47 6.60 -11.28
CA GLU A 104 1.15 7.69 -11.98
C GLU A 104 2.60 7.86 -11.53
N LEU A 105 2.87 7.77 -10.21
CA LEU A 105 4.23 7.80 -9.66
C LEU A 105 5.08 6.64 -10.19
N LYS A 106 4.53 5.41 -10.24
CA LYS A 106 5.20 4.24 -10.82
C LYS A 106 5.54 4.45 -12.31
N ALA A 107 4.71 5.15 -13.07
CA ALA A 107 5.00 5.47 -14.47
C ALA A 107 6.18 6.45 -14.64
N GLN A 108 6.50 7.24 -13.61
CA GLN A 108 7.62 8.19 -13.62
C GLN A 108 8.92 7.60 -13.07
N ALA A 109 8.84 6.56 -12.24
CA ALA A 109 9.99 5.92 -11.59
C ALA A 109 11.16 5.58 -12.53
N PRO A 110 10.95 5.08 -13.78
CA PRO A 110 12.06 4.80 -14.70
C PRO A 110 12.92 6.02 -15.08
N TYR A 111 12.41 7.24 -14.85
CA TYR A 111 13.07 8.50 -15.19
C TYR A 111 13.48 9.31 -13.96
N ASN A 112 13.18 8.83 -12.75
CA ASN A 112 13.45 9.52 -11.50
C ASN A 112 13.91 8.51 -10.44
N SER A 113 15.21 8.50 -10.15
CA SER A 113 15.82 7.54 -9.21
C SER A 113 15.31 7.68 -7.79
N ILE A 114 14.92 8.88 -7.36
CA ILE A 114 14.36 9.13 -6.03
C ILE A 114 12.99 8.46 -5.92
N LEU A 115 12.14 8.61 -6.94
CA LEU A 115 10.85 7.91 -6.98
C LEU A 115 11.06 6.40 -7.03
N GLN A 116 12.05 5.93 -7.79
CA GLN A 116 12.37 4.52 -7.88
C GLN A 116 12.76 3.94 -6.52
N GLU A 117 13.70 4.57 -5.82
CA GLU A 117 14.14 4.16 -4.48
C GLU A 117 12.96 4.10 -3.51
N ARG A 118 12.16 5.18 -3.45
CA ARG A 118 10.99 5.20 -2.57
C ARG A 118 9.98 4.12 -2.90
N LEU A 119 9.63 3.93 -4.17
CA LEU A 119 8.69 2.88 -4.56
C LEU A 119 9.23 1.47 -4.28
N THR A 120 10.54 1.28 -4.31
CA THR A 120 11.18 0.05 -3.83
C THR A 120 10.95 -0.14 -2.33
N ASP A 121 11.11 0.90 -1.51
CA ASP A 121 10.85 0.83 -0.05
C ASP A 121 9.42 0.35 0.25
N PHE A 122 8.40 0.85 -0.46
CA PHE A 122 7.00 0.39 -0.31
C PHE A 122 6.83 -1.10 -0.67
N ASP A 123 7.46 -1.53 -1.76
CA ASP A 123 7.35 -2.89 -2.27
C ASP A 123 8.02 -3.89 -1.33
N GLU A 124 9.24 -3.59 -0.90
CA GLU A 124 10.00 -4.39 0.06
C GLU A 124 9.28 -4.51 1.40
N PHE A 125 8.70 -3.41 1.90
CA PHE A 125 7.93 -3.43 3.15
C PHE A 125 6.71 -4.37 3.07
N LEU A 126 5.95 -4.32 1.96
CA LEU A 126 4.79 -5.19 1.79
C LEU A 126 5.20 -6.66 1.69
N ILE A 127 6.24 -6.96 0.90
CA ILE A 127 6.75 -8.32 0.74
C ILE A 127 7.23 -8.87 2.08
N GLU A 128 7.97 -8.07 2.84
CA GLU A 128 8.48 -8.49 4.15
C GLU A 128 7.35 -8.78 5.13
N ARG A 129 6.33 -7.91 5.21
CA ARG A 129 5.18 -8.13 6.09
C ARG A 129 4.42 -9.41 5.73
N LEU A 130 4.19 -9.67 4.44
CA LEU A 130 3.57 -10.90 3.97
C LEU A 130 4.43 -12.13 4.32
N ARG A 131 5.76 -12.02 4.13
CA ARG A 131 6.71 -13.08 4.44
C ARG A 131 6.70 -13.43 5.93
N GLU A 132 6.68 -12.44 6.81
CA GLU A 132 6.63 -12.64 8.26
C GLU A 132 5.37 -13.38 8.69
N ILE A 133 4.20 -12.98 8.17
CA ILE A 133 2.92 -13.64 8.47
C ILE A 133 2.93 -15.09 7.98
N LEU A 134 3.42 -15.34 6.76
CA LEU A 134 3.52 -16.68 6.20
C LEU A 134 4.49 -17.55 6.99
N ALA A 135 5.66 -17.03 7.36
CA ALA A 135 6.65 -17.76 8.16
C ALA A 135 6.10 -18.12 9.54
N ALA A 136 5.44 -17.18 10.21
CA ALA A 136 4.79 -17.44 11.51
C ALA A 136 3.74 -18.54 11.42
N GLY A 137 2.90 -18.53 10.37
CA GLY A 137 1.90 -19.57 10.18
C GLY A 137 2.49 -20.96 9.91
N VAL A 138 3.62 -21.05 9.19
CA VAL A 138 4.34 -22.31 8.99
C VAL A 138 4.97 -22.79 10.30
N ASP A 139 5.63 -21.89 11.04
CA ASP A 139 6.28 -22.21 12.32
C ASP A 139 5.27 -22.67 13.39
N ASP A 140 4.07 -22.09 13.40
CA ASP A 140 2.96 -22.45 14.30
C ASP A 140 2.16 -23.67 13.81
N GLY A 141 2.45 -24.17 12.60
CA GLY A 141 1.76 -25.30 11.97
C GLY A 141 0.32 -24.99 11.52
N GLU A 142 -0.06 -23.72 11.48
CA GLU A 142 -1.34 -23.26 10.90
C GLU A 142 -1.31 -23.33 9.37
N PHE A 143 -0.13 -23.06 8.78
CA PHE A 143 0.11 -23.21 7.35
C PHE A 143 0.91 -24.48 7.03
N ASP A 144 0.69 -24.99 5.82
CA ASP A 144 1.36 -26.17 5.26
C ASP A 144 2.89 -25.95 5.16
N ASP A 145 3.67 -27.01 5.37
CA ASP A 145 5.14 -26.93 5.35
C ASP A 145 5.75 -26.85 3.94
N ASP A 146 4.95 -27.09 2.90
CA ASP A 146 5.33 -26.88 1.49
C ASP A 146 5.36 -25.38 1.11
N ILE A 147 4.88 -24.49 1.98
CA ILE A 147 4.89 -23.04 1.74
C ILE A 147 6.31 -22.49 1.83
N GLU A 148 6.70 -21.67 0.85
CA GLU A 148 7.99 -21.02 0.80
C GLU A 148 7.78 -19.51 1.08
N PRO A 149 7.86 -19.04 2.35
CA PRO A 149 7.35 -17.72 2.73
C PRO A 149 7.84 -16.56 1.87
N ALA A 150 9.10 -16.58 1.44
CA ALA A 150 9.66 -15.55 0.55
C ALA A 150 9.04 -15.56 -0.85
N ARG A 151 8.86 -16.74 -1.46
CA ARG A 151 8.30 -16.88 -2.82
C ARG A 151 6.81 -16.59 -2.82
N ASP A 152 6.10 -17.12 -1.84
CA ASP A 152 4.65 -16.93 -1.73
C ASP A 152 4.31 -15.47 -1.38
N ALA A 153 5.11 -14.80 -0.54
CA ALA A 153 4.96 -13.35 -0.30
C ALA A 153 5.13 -12.54 -1.59
N GLU A 154 6.16 -12.80 -2.40
CA GLU A 154 6.40 -12.13 -3.68
C GLU A 154 5.23 -12.37 -4.66
N TYR A 155 4.71 -13.59 -4.72
CA TYR A 155 3.53 -13.93 -5.52
C TYR A 155 2.29 -13.14 -5.08
N LEU A 156 2.02 -13.07 -3.78
CA LEU A 156 0.88 -12.32 -3.23
C LEU A 156 1.02 -10.82 -3.51
N ALA A 157 2.20 -10.24 -3.25
CA ALA A 157 2.49 -8.82 -3.50
C ALA A 157 2.35 -8.45 -4.99
N THR A 158 2.88 -9.29 -5.89
CA THR A 158 2.73 -9.13 -7.34
C THR A 158 1.25 -9.17 -7.75
N THR A 159 0.49 -10.12 -7.19
CA THR A 159 -0.94 -10.26 -7.46
C THR A 159 -1.73 -9.02 -7.00
N ILE A 160 -1.44 -8.51 -5.80
CA ILE A 160 -2.05 -7.29 -5.25
C ILE A 160 -1.73 -6.07 -6.12
N THR A 161 -0.47 -5.88 -6.51
CA THR A 161 -0.05 -4.79 -7.41
C THR A 161 -0.76 -4.86 -8.76
N GLY A 162 -0.88 -6.06 -9.33
CA GLY A 162 -1.64 -6.27 -10.57
C GLY A 162 -3.12 -5.93 -10.43
N ALA A 163 -3.72 -6.25 -9.28
CA ALA A 163 -5.11 -5.92 -8.97
C ALA A 163 -5.35 -4.41 -8.91
N HIS A 164 -4.51 -3.68 -8.17
CA HIS A 164 -4.58 -2.22 -8.07
C HIS A 164 -4.44 -1.57 -9.45
N THR A 165 -3.47 -2.03 -10.24
CA THR A 165 -3.24 -1.53 -11.60
C THR A 165 -4.47 -1.73 -12.49
N ARG A 166 -5.07 -2.93 -12.49
CA ARG A 166 -6.29 -3.23 -13.27
C ARG A 166 -7.48 -2.43 -12.76
N HIS A 167 -7.60 -2.24 -11.45
CA HIS A 167 -8.67 -1.45 -10.87
C HIS A 167 -8.64 -0.01 -11.36
N VAL A 168 -7.47 0.63 -11.28
CA VAL A 168 -7.30 2.02 -11.71
C VAL A 168 -7.42 2.15 -13.23
N ALA A 169 -6.71 1.32 -13.98
CA ALA A 169 -6.57 1.48 -15.43
C ALA A 169 -7.84 1.12 -16.22
N ILE A 170 -8.61 0.12 -15.77
CA ILE A 170 -9.75 -0.41 -16.51
C ILE A 170 -11.02 -0.59 -15.66
N ASN A 171 -11.08 0.01 -14.46
CA ASN A 171 -12.21 -0.10 -13.53
C ASN A 171 -12.58 -1.55 -13.18
N HIS A 172 -11.61 -2.46 -13.17
CA HIS A 172 -11.84 -3.85 -12.76
C HIS A 172 -12.02 -3.92 -11.24
N SER A 173 -13.13 -4.47 -10.74
CA SER A 173 -13.31 -4.67 -9.29
C SER A 173 -12.26 -5.65 -8.75
N SER A 174 -11.71 -5.35 -7.57
CA SER A 174 -10.84 -6.26 -6.83
C SER A 174 -11.58 -7.07 -5.76
N ASP A 175 -12.90 -6.89 -5.60
CA ASP A 175 -13.70 -7.64 -4.62
C ASP A 175 -13.66 -9.14 -4.91
N GLN A 176 -13.76 -9.53 -6.19
CA GLN A 176 -13.63 -10.93 -6.59
C GLN A 176 -12.22 -11.49 -6.32
N LEU A 177 -11.19 -10.63 -6.32
CA LEU A 177 -9.83 -11.06 -6.03
C LEU A 177 -9.64 -11.35 -4.55
N TYR A 178 -10.16 -10.49 -3.66
CA TYR A 178 -10.14 -10.76 -2.22
C TYR A 178 -10.78 -12.13 -1.90
N ASP A 179 -11.97 -12.39 -2.43
CA ASP A 179 -12.66 -13.68 -2.26
C ASP A 179 -11.85 -14.85 -2.83
N THR A 180 -11.18 -14.64 -3.97
CA THR A 180 -10.38 -15.66 -4.64
C THR A 180 -9.09 -15.96 -3.88
N MET A 181 -8.37 -14.95 -3.41
CA MET A 181 -7.14 -15.10 -2.64
C MET A 181 -7.44 -15.74 -1.29
N THR A 182 -8.49 -15.31 -0.59
CA THR A 182 -8.90 -15.94 0.68
C THR A 182 -9.27 -17.41 0.49
N ARG A 183 -9.96 -17.75 -0.61
CA ARG A 183 -10.29 -19.15 -0.94
C ARG A 183 -9.04 -19.96 -1.31
N TYR A 184 -8.09 -19.34 -2.01
CA TYR A 184 -6.81 -19.96 -2.35
C TYR A 184 -6.03 -20.29 -1.09
N ILE A 185 -5.90 -19.33 -0.16
CA ILE A 185 -5.27 -19.49 1.15
C ILE A 185 -5.92 -20.66 1.90
N LYS A 186 -7.24 -20.63 2.09
CA LYS A 186 -7.95 -21.71 2.80
C LYS A 186 -7.73 -23.11 2.21
N ARG A 187 -7.45 -23.21 0.91
CA ARG A 187 -7.38 -24.49 0.20
C ARG A 187 -5.95 -25.01 0.00
N HIS A 188 -4.97 -24.13 -0.03
CA HIS A 188 -3.59 -24.48 -0.41
C HIS A 188 -2.56 -24.04 0.61
N LEU A 189 -2.90 -23.12 1.51
CA LEU A 189 -2.00 -22.64 2.56
C LEU A 189 -2.30 -23.28 3.91
N LEU A 190 -3.53 -23.69 4.21
CA LEU A 190 -3.86 -24.33 5.50
C LEU A 190 -3.38 -25.79 5.52
N ALA A 191 -2.71 -26.17 6.60
CA ALA A 191 -2.37 -27.57 6.84
C ALA A 191 -3.65 -28.43 6.94
N ASP A 192 -3.64 -29.63 6.35
CA ASP A 192 -4.73 -30.59 6.53
C ASP A 192 -4.91 -30.89 8.03
N GLU A 193 -6.16 -30.87 8.54
CA GLU A 193 -6.46 -31.27 9.91
C GLU A 193 -5.89 -32.68 10.15
N GLN A 194 -4.79 -32.79 10.92
CA GLN A 194 -4.32 -34.10 11.35
C GLN A 194 -5.43 -34.74 12.18
N PRO A 195 -5.96 -35.92 11.80
CA PRO A 195 -6.98 -36.57 12.60
C PRO A 195 -6.39 -36.84 13.98
N GLU A 196 -7.02 -36.28 15.01
CA GLU A 196 -6.76 -36.62 16.42
C GLU A 196 -6.71 -38.14 16.53
N VAL A 197 -5.51 -38.69 16.73
CA VAL A 197 -5.34 -40.10 17.05
C VAL A 197 -5.80 -40.27 18.49
N ALA A 198 -7.11 -40.48 18.65
CA ALA A 198 -7.70 -40.90 19.91
C ALA A 198 -7.07 -42.26 20.30
N GLN A 199 -6.34 -42.26 21.42
CA GLN A 199 -5.89 -43.48 22.11
C GLN A 199 -7.02 -44.09 22.93
#